data_AF-A0A0Q4BGX9-F1
#
_entry.id   AF-A0A0Q4BGX9-F1
#
_cell.length_a   1.000
_cell.length_b   1.000
_cell.length_c   1.000
_cell.angle_alpha   90.00
_cell.angle_beta   90.00
_cell.angle_gamma   90.00
#
_symmetry.space_group_name_H-M   'P 1'
#
loop_
_entity.id
_entity.type
_entity.pdbx_description
1 polymer ?
#
loop_
_entity_poly.entity_id
_entity_poly.type
_entity_poly.pdbx_seq_one_letter_code
_entity_poly.pdbx_strand_id
1 'polypeptide(L)'
;MRWRPVLAIVILLMTAVIASAVLIDMLELGSFAGPYRLSHWAAWLGALFVAIYAPAYHFLKRARPKSASLLLDIHSFGFLLAFLLITVHFTSQLSRPPQSYPELGEGIALFITMVMLVATGMMQRFAAPSLWTKGRYTARTNRAVHVSLLSAFYIIIVVHIVQGLS
;
A
#
# COMPACT_ATOMS: atom_id res chain seq x y z
N MET A 1 -18.96 -14.62 5.07
CA MET A 1 -17.72 -14.52 5.87
C MET A 1 -17.59 -13.11 6.45
N ARG A 2 -18.00 -12.91 7.70
CA ARG A 2 -18.06 -11.57 8.35
C ARG A 2 -16.71 -11.06 8.87
N TRP A 3 -15.70 -11.93 9.00
CA TRP A 3 -14.39 -11.57 9.59
C TRP A 3 -13.46 -10.80 8.65
N ARG A 4 -13.57 -10.98 7.32
CA ARG A 4 -12.66 -10.35 6.35
C ARG A 4 -12.63 -8.80 6.42
N PRO A 5 -13.78 -8.09 6.41
CA PRO A 5 -13.77 -6.64 6.55
C PRO A 5 -13.26 -6.20 7.94
N VAL A 6 -13.58 -6.95 8.99
CA VAL A 6 -13.07 -6.67 10.36
C VAL A 6 -11.55 -6.75 10.38
N LEU A 7 -10.97 -7.83 9.83
CA LEU A 7 -9.52 -7.98 9.75
C LEU A 7 -8.87 -6.84 8.96
N ALA A 8 -9.47 -6.44 7.84
CA ALA A 8 -8.96 -5.34 7.03
C ALA A 8 -8.96 -4.00 7.82
N ILE A 9 -10.04 -3.71 8.55
CA ILE A 9 -10.12 -2.56 9.44
C ILE A 9 -9.06 -2.64 10.54
N VAL A 10 -8.88 -3.80 11.16
CA VAL A 10 -7.85 -4.02 12.18
C VAL A 10 -6.46 -3.72 11.62
N ILE A 11 -6.13 -4.19 10.42
CA ILE A 11 -4.83 -3.90 9.78
C ILE A 11 -4.67 -2.40 9.51
N LEU A 12 -5.71 -1.71 9.04
CA LEU A 12 -5.67 -0.26 8.80
C LEU A 12 -5.49 0.52 10.11
N LEU A 13 -6.19 0.13 11.18
CA LEU A 13 -6.04 0.74 12.50
C LEU A 13 -4.63 0.51 13.06
N MET A 14 -4.12 -0.72 12.97
CA MET A 14 -2.74 -1.01 13.36
C MET A 14 -1.75 -0.17 12.54
N THR A 15 -1.99 0.00 11.24
CA THR A 15 -1.15 0.86 10.38
C THR A 15 -1.13 2.29 10.92
N ALA A 16 -2.29 2.88 11.23
CA ALA A 16 -2.39 4.24 11.76
C ALA A 16 -1.74 4.38 13.16
N VAL A 17 -1.90 3.38 14.03
CA VAL A 17 -1.30 3.38 15.37
C VAL A 17 0.23 3.30 15.28
N ILE A 18 0.77 2.37 14.48
CA ILE A 18 2.21 2.22 14.29
C ILE A 18 2.79 3.48 13.63
N ALA A 19 2.12 4.00 12.59
CA ALA A 19 2.51 5.24 11.92
C ALA A 19 2.62 6.41 12.90
N SER A 20 1.60 6.59 13.75
CA SER A 20 1.60 7.62 14.79
C SER A 20 2.74 7.41 15.78
N ALA A 21 2.93 6.19 16.28
CA ALA A 21 4.00 5.87 17.23
C ALA A 21 5.41 6.13 16.67
N VAL A 22 5.62 5.92 15.37
CA VAL A 22 6.88 6.27 14.69
C VAL A 22 7.06 7.78 14.57
N LEU A 23 5.98 8.54 14.29
CA LEU A 23 6.05 10.00 14.14
C LEU A 23 6.36 10.74 15.44
N ILE A 24 5.95 10.17 16.58
CA ILE A 24 6.22 10.74 17.92
C ILE A 24 7.45 10.09 18.59
N ASP A 25 8.29 9.41 17.81
CA ASP A 25 9.53 8.77 18.25
C ASP A 25 9.37 7.72 19.38
N MET A 26 8.17 7.14 19.54
CA MET A 26 7.96 6.01 20.47
C MET A 26 8.50 4.68 19.93
N LEU A 27 8.73 4.59 18.62
CA LEU A 27 9.29 3.42 17.95
C LEU A 27 10.53 3.78 17.14
N GLU A 28 11.69 3.33 17.60
CA GLU A 28 12.95 3.54 16.89
C GLU A 28 13.11 2.55 15.72
N LEU A 29 12.94 3.05 14.50
CA LEU A 29 13.25 2.33 13.26
C LEU A 29 14.60 2.76 12.66
N GLY A 30 15.43 3.36 13.50
CA GLY A 30 16.77 3.85 13.21
C GLY A 30 17.82 2.76 13.04
N SER A 31 17.58 1.56 13.56
CA SER A 31 18.56 0.49 13.53
C SER A 31 18.88 0.04 12.10
N PHE A 32 20.17 -0.14 11.85
CA PHE A 32 20.69 -0.61 10.57
C PHE A 32 20.66 -2.14 10.55
N ALA A 33 20.23 -2.70 9.42
CA ALA A 33 20.41 -4.10 9.08
C ALA A 33 21.13 -4.16 7.73
N GLY A 34 22.43 -4.42 7.73
CA GLY A 34 23.24 -4.26 6.53
C GLY A 34 23.31 -2.78 6.07
N PRO A 35 23.20 -2.47 4.77
CA PRO A 35 23.42 -1.11 4.25
C PRO A 35 22.26 -0.14 4.52
N TYR A 36 21.11 -0.63 4.99
CA TYR A 36 19.89 0.18 5.14
C TYR A 36 19.29 0.12 6.54
N ARG A 37 18.56 1.19 6.91
CA ARG A 37 17.69 1.21 8.10
C ARG A 37 16.58 0.18 7.95
N LEU A 38 16.09 -0.41 9.06
CA LEU A 38 14.96 -1.35 9.04
C LEU A 38 13.74 -0.81 8.28
N SER A 39 13.48 0.50 8.37
CA SER A 39 12.39 1.15 7.64
C SER A 39 12.53 1.08 6.12
N HIS A 40 13.74 1.01 5.56
CA HIS A 40 13.94 0.78 4.13
C HIS A 40 13.69 -0.66 3.72
N TRP A 41 14.10 -1.63 4.54
CA TRP A 41 13.79 -3.04 4.28
C TRP A 41 12.29 -3.29 4.27
N ALA A 42 11.54 -2.64 5.17
CA ALA A 42 10.09 -2.65 5.15
C ALA A 42 9.53 -2.13 3.81
N ALA A 43 10.01 -0.98 3.34
CA ALA A 43 9.64 -0.44 2.03
C ALA A 43 9.96 -1.39 0.89
N TRP A 44 11.17 -1.97 0.83
CA TRP A 44 11.55 -2.94 -0.20
C TRP A 44 10.63 -4.16 -0.22
N LEU A 45 10.33 -4.74 0.93
CA LEU A 45 9.45 -5.89 1.04
C LEU A 45 8.03 -5.56 0.55
N GLY A 46 7.49 -4.40 0.96
CA GLY A 46 6.18 -3.94 0.52
C GLY A 46 6.13 -3.63 -0.98
N ALA A 47 7.11 -2.88 -1.48
CA ALA A 47 7.20 -2.49 -2.88
C ALA A 47 7.37 -3.71 -3.80
N LEU A 48 8.24 -4.66 -3.45
CA LEU A 48 8.46 -5.87 -4.23
C LEU A 48 7.20 -6.74 -4.27
N PHE A 49 6.50 -6.87 -3.14
CA PHE A 49 5.22 -7.57 -3.10
C PHE A 49 4.21 -6.92 -4.05
N VAL A 50 4.04 -5.59 -4.02
CA VAL A 50 3.14 -4.88 -4.93
C VAL A 50 3.57 -5.09 -6.38
N ALA A 51 4.86 -4.85 -6.68
CA ALA A 51 5.40 -4.91 -8.02
C ALA A 51 5.23 -6.28 -8.69
N ILE A 52 5.40 -7.37 -7.93
CA ILE A 52 5.27 -8.75 -8.43
C ILE A 52 3.83 -9.23 -8.36
N TYR A 53 3.14 -9.05 -7.23
CA TYR A 53 1.85 -9.69 -7.00
C TYR A 53 0.72 -9.00 -7.76
N ALA A 54 0.78 -7.69 -8.02
CA ALA A 54 -0.27 -7.02 -8.80
C ALA A 54 -0.46 -7.64 -10.20
N PRO A 55 0.59 -7.80 -11.04
CA PRO A 55 0.47 -8.43 -12.34
C PRO A 55 0.24 -9.93 -12.20
N ALA A 56 0.94 -10.60 -11.28
CA ALA A 56 0.77 -12.03 -11.06
C ALA A 56 -0.69 -12.38 -10.74
N TYR A 57 -1.37 -11.60 -9.89
CA TYR A 57 -2.79 -11.78 -9.59
C TYR A 57 -3.67 -11.72 -10.85
N HIS A 58 -3.38 -10.80 -11.78
CA HIS A 58 -4.15 -10.69 -13.04
C HIS A 58 -4.07 -11.97 -13.88
N PHE A 59 -2.89 -12.58 -13.98
CA PHE A 59 -2.68 -13.82 -14.72
C PHE A 59 -3.18 -15.05 -13.95
N LEU A 60 -2.82 -15.16 -12.67
CA LEU A 60 -3.12 -16.31 -11.82
C LEU A 60 -4.62 -16.52 -11.61
N LYS A 61 -5.40 -15.44 -11.49
CA LYS A 61 -6.87 -15.58 -11.32
C LYS A 61 -7.54 -16.20 -12.55
N ARG A 62 -6.96 -16.02 -13.75
CA ARG A 62 -7.44 -16.64 -15.00
C ARG A 62 -6.96 -18.07 -15.13
N ALA A 63 -5.70 -18.33 -14.79
CA ALA A 63 -5.10 -19.66 -14.88
C ALA A 63 -5.64 -20.63 -13.80
N ARG A 64 -6.02 -20.14 -12.61
CA ARG A 64 -6.45 -20.95 -11.46
C ARG A 64 -7.77 -20.43 -10.87
N PRO A 65 -8.90 -20.57 -11.57
CA PRO A 65 -10.20 -20.07 -11.12
C PRO A 65 -10.67 -20.72 -9.81
N LYS A 66 -10.32 -21.99 -9.57
CA LYS A 66 -10.62 -22.71 -8.32
C LYS A 66 -10.00 -22.04 -7.08
N SER A 67 -8.90 -21.31 -7.25
CA SER A 67 -8.20 -20.60 -6.17
C SER A 67 -8.49 -19.09 -6.16
N ALA A 68 -9.42 -18.59 -6.99
CA ALA A 68 -9.66 -17.16 -7.16
C ALA A 68 -10.03 -16.43 -5.86
N SER A 69 -10.78 -17.09 -4.95
CA SER A 69 -11.13 -16.54 -3.64
C SER A 69 -9.88 -16.33 -2.76
N LEU A 70 -8.99 -17.32 -2.72
CA LEU A 70 -7.73 -17.24 -1.98
C LEU A 70 -6.79 -16.19 -2.59
N LEU A 71 -6.64 -16.18 -3.92
CA LEU A 71 -5.81 -15.19 -4.62
C LEU A 71 -6.30 -13.76 -4.35
N LEU A 72 -7.62 -13.57 -4.27
CA LEU A 72 -8.20 -12.28 -3.95
C LEU A 72 -8.03 -11.90 -2.48
N ASP A 73 -8.02 -12.86 -1.55
CA ASP A 73 -7.68 -12.61 -0.15
C ASP A 73 -6.20 -12.22 -0.01
N ILE A 74 -5.28 -12.93 -0.67
CA ILE A 74 -3.85 -12.58 -0.69
C ILE A 74 -3.67 -11.20 -1.34
N HIS A 75 -4.36 -10.90 -2.43
CA HIS A 75 -4.34 -9.57 -3.05
C HIS A 75 -4.82 -8.50 -2.06
N SER A 76 -5.94 -8.72 -1.37
CA SER A 76 -6.49 -7.71 -0.47
C SER A 76 -5.61 -7.51 0.77
N PHE A 77 -5.32 -8.59 1.50
CA PHE A 77 -4.60 -8.50 2.78
C PHE A 77 -3.09 -8.31 2.60
N GLY A 78 -2.50 -8.90 1.57
CA GLY A 78 -1.09 -8.68 1.24
C GLY A 78 -0.82 -7.23 0.86
N PHE A 79 -1.74 -6.56 0.13
CA PHE A 79 -1.60 -5.14 -0.18
C PHE A 79 -1.80 -4.25 1.05
N LEU A 80 -2.68 -4.63 1.99
CA LEU A 80 -2.79 -3.91 3.27
C LEU A 80 -1.51 -4.03 4.11
N LEU A 81 -0.89 -5.21 4.12
CA LEU A 81 0.40 -5.40 4.80
C LEU A 81 1.52 -4.64 4.09
N ALA A 82 1.57 -4.65 2.76
CA ALA A 82 2.54 -3.85 2.00
C ALA A 82 2.34 -2.35 2.27
N PHE A 83 1.09 -1.88 2.33
CA PHE A 83 0.76 -0.51 2.69
C PHE A 83 1.22 -0.16 4.11
N LEU A 84 1.05 -1.05 5.09
CA LEU A 84 1.59 -0.88 6.43
C LEU A 84 3.10 -0.67 6.39
N LEU A 85 3.84 -1.55 5.72
CA LEU A 85 5.30 -1.49 5.64
C LEU A 85 5.79 -0.20 4.94
N ILE A 86 5.12 0.21 3.86
CA ILE A 86 5.41 1.46 3.15
C ILE A 86 5.07 2.67 4.02
N THR A 87 3.98 2.62 4.80
CA THR A 87 3.61 3.68 5.73
C THR A 87 4.67 3.83 6.82
N VAL A 88 5.12 2.71 7.39
CA VAL A 88 6.22 2.68 8.37
C VAL A 88 7.50 3.29 7.81
N HIS A 89 7.83 2.98 6.56
CA HIS A 89 8.95 3.63 5.87
C HIS A 89 8.73 5.14 5.78
N PHE A 90 7.59 5.56 5.24
CA PHE A 90 7.27 6.97 5.00
C PHE A 90 7.26 7.79 6.30
N THR A 91 6.65 7.29 7.38
CA THR A 91 6.66 8.00 8.66
C THR A 91 8.05 8.05 9.28
N SER A 92 8.87 7.00 9.13
CA SER A 92 10.27 7.01 9.57
C SER A 92 11.13 8.02 8.78
N GLN A 93 10.74 8.37 7.56
CA GLN A 93 11.38 9.42 6.76
C GLN A 93 10.95 10.80 7.24
N LEU A 94 9.66 10.99 7.53
CA LEU A 94 9.11 12.24 8.04
C LEU A 94 9.56 12.57 9.47
N SER A 95 9.87 11.56 10.30
CA SER A 95 10.36 11.77 11.67
C SER A 95 11.86 12.10 11.73
N ARG A 96 12.55 12.19 10.59
CA ARG A 96 13.97 12.56 10.59
C ARG A 96 14.16 14.00 11.07
N PRO A 97 15.25 14.28 11.81
CA PRO A 97 15.53 15.63 12.25
C PRO A 97 15.85 16.54 11.04
N PRO A 98 15.61 17.86 11.15
CA PRO A 98 15.74 18.81 10.04
C PRO A 98 17.07 18.75 9.28
N GLN A 99 18.17 18.41 9.97
CA GLN A 99 19.51 18.31 9.39
C GLN A 99 19.68 17.11 8.44
N SER A 100 18.76 16.15 8.47
CA SER A 100 18.76 14.93 7.66
C SER A 100 17.40 14.67 7.00
N TYR A 101 16.59 15.72 6.86
CA TYR A 101 15.25 15.63 6.31
C TYR A 101 15.33 15.24 4.82
N PRO A 102 14.54 14.25 4.37
CA PRO A 102 14.62 13.78 3.00
C PRO A 102 13.92 14.75 2.04
N GLU A 103 14.40 14.78 0.80
CA GLU A 103 13.63 15.37 -0.29
C GLU A 103 12.44 14.46 -0.59
N LEU A 104 11.24 14.93 -0.26
CA LEU A 104 10.05 14.09 -0.29
C LEU A 104 9.49 13.86 -1.70
N GLY A 105 9.83 14.73 -2.66
CA GLY A 105 9.41 14.74 -4.08
C GLY A 105 8.42 13.65 -4.50
N GLU A 106 8.95 12.65 -5.20
CA GLU A 106 8.22 11.51 -5.75
C GLU A 106 7.74 10.54 -4.66
N GLY A 107 8.38 10.55 -3.49
CA GLY A 107 7.99 9.74 -2.34
C GLY A 107 6.59 10.08 -1.81
N ILE A 108 6.23 11.36 -1.72
CA ILE A 108 4.86 11.80 -1.38
C ILE A 108 3.88 11.34 -2.45
N ALA A 109 4.20 11.56 -3.73
CA ALA A 109 3.32 11.19 -4.83
C ALA A 109 3.04 9.68 -4.85
N LEU A 110 4.07 8.86 -4.57
CA LEU A 110 3.95 7.42 -4.46
C LEU A 110 3.08 7.02 -3.26
N PHE A 111 3.28 7.66 -2.11
CA PHE A 111 2.51 7.40 -0.90
C PHE A 111 1.02 7.74 -1.09
N ILE A 112 0.70 8.91 -1.66
CA ILE A 112 -0.68 9.30 -1.99
C ILE A 112 -1.31 8.29 -2.94
N THR A 113 -0.56 7.86 -3.97
CA THR A 113 -1.04 6.84 -4.91
C THR A 113 -1.35 5.53 -4.21
N MET A 114 -0.50 5.10 -3.27
CA MET A 114 -0.74 3.90 -2.45
C MET A 114 -1.97 4.02 -1.54
N VAL A 115 -2.16 5.17 -0.88
CA VAL A 115 -3.37 5.44 -0.07
C VAL A 115 -4.63 5.31 -0.95
N MET A 116 -4.61 5.91 -2.14
CA MET A 116 -5.74 5.85 -3.08
C MET A 116 -5.97 4.43 -3.62
N LEU A 117 -4.91 3.66 -3.88
CA LEU A 117 -5.01 2.25 -4.26
C LEU A 117 -5.69 1.41 -3.18
N VAL A 118 -5.27 1.58 -1.93
CA VAL A 118 -5.87 0.88 -0.79
C VAL A 118 -7.32 1.29 -0.61
N ALA A 119 -7.63 2.60 -0.63
CA ALA A 119 -8.99 3.10 -0.50
C ALA A 119 -9.91 2.53 -1.59
N THR A 120 -9.52 2.64 -2.86
CA THR A 120 -10.31 2.14 -3.99
C THR A 120 -10.42 0.61 -3.98
N GLY A 121 -9.39 -0.11 -3.55
CA GLY A 121 -9.40 -1.57 -3.39
C GLY A 121 -10.34 -2.03 -2.27
N MET A 122 -10.31 -1.34 -1.13
CA MET A 122 -11.23 -1.56 -0.01
C MET A 122 -12.69 -1.33 -0.41
N MET A 123 -12.94 -0.25 -1.17
CA MET A 123 -14.26 0.03 -1.73
C MET A 123 -14.71 -1.09 -2.68
N GLN A 124 -13.82 -1.59 -3.54
CA GLN A 124 -14.12 -2.69 -4.47
C GLN A 124 -14.43 -4.01 -3.75
N ARG A 125 -13.71 -4.31 -2.66
CA ARG A 125 -13.75 -5.61 -1.99
C ARG A 125 -14.82 -5.71 -0.91
N PHE A 126 -15.04 -4.64 -0.15
CA PHE A 126 -15.82 -4.67 1.08
C PHE A 126 -16.97 -3.67 1.14
N ALA A 127 -17.06 -2.69 0.24
CA ALA A 127 -18.22 -1.80 0.24
C ALA A 127 -19.47 -2.56 -0.21
N ALA A 128 -20.55 -2.42 0.56
CA ALA A 128 -21.83 -3.04 0.23
C ALA A 128 -22.44 -2.37 -1.03
N PRO A 129 -23.02 -3.14 -1.96
CA PRO A 129 -23.72 -2.60 -3.13
C PRO A 129 -24.82 -1.59 -2.76
N SER A 130 -25.43 -1.72 -1.58
CA SER A 130 -26.54 -0.87 -1.12
C SER A 130 -26.13 0.53 -0.65
N LEU A 131 -24.87 0.76 -0.30
CA LEU A 131 -24.39 2.08 0.15
C LEU A 131 -24.17 3.06 -1.01
N TRP A 132 -24.06 2.57 -2.25
CA TRP A 132 -23.56 3.34 -3.39
C TRP A 132 -24.46 3.37 -4.62
N THR A 133 -25.65 2.75 -4.57
CA THR A 133 -26.61 2.68 -5.69
C THR A 133 -27.27 4.01 -6.08
N LYS A 134 -27.00 5.12 -5.39
CA LYS A 134 -27.63 6.44 -5.67
C LYS A 134 -26.70 7.49 -6.32
N GLY A 135 -25.44 7.17 -6.66
CA GLY A 135 -24.46 8.14 -7.18
C GLY A 135 -23.86 7.82 -8.56
N ARG A 136 -23.23 8.82 -9.20
CA ARG A 136 -22.47 8.68 -10.47
C ARG A 136 -21.21 7.81 -10.34
N TYR A 137 -20.73 7.55 -9.12
CA TYR A 137 -19.56 6.72 -8.86
C TYR A 137 -19.94 5.25 -8.78
N THR A 138 -19.74 4.52 -9.88
CA THR A 138 -20.12 3.11 -10.00
C THR A 138 -18.96 2.18 -9.69
N ALA A 139 -19.25 0.89 -9.46
CA ALA A 139 -18.23 -0.16 -9.35
C ALA A 139 -17.29 -0.20 -10.57
N ARG A 140 -17.79 0.15 -11.77
CA ARG A 140 -16.99 0.25 -13.00
C ARG A 140 -16.03 1.44 -12.94
N THR A 141 -16.51 2.61 -12.49
CA THR A 141 -15.67 3.80 -12.30
C THR A 141 -14.56 3.53 -11.29
N ASN A 142 -14.90 2.93 -10.13
CA ASN A 142 -13.92 2.58 -9.11
C ASN A 142 -12.86 1.60 -9.63
N ARG A 143 -13.28 0.61 -10.42
CA ARG A 143 -12.35 -0.34 -11.07
C ARG A 143 -11.41 0.37 -12.05
N ALA A 144 -11.93 1.30 -12.86
CA ALA A 144 -11.11 2.07 -13.79
C ALA A 144 -10.09 2.92 -13.03
N VAL A 145 -10.52 3.66 -12.01
CA VAL A 145 -9.64 4.47 -11.16
C VAL A 145 -8.56 3.61 -10.51
N HIS A 146 -8.92 2.46 -9.91
CA HIS A 146 -7.97 1.57 -9.26
C HIS A 146 -6.89 1.04 -10.22
N VAL A 147 -7.26 0.67 -11.45
CA VAL A 147 -6.30 0.22 -12.48
C VAL A 147 -5.43 1.37 -12.98
N SER A 148 -5.99 2.57 -13.16
CA SER A 148 -5.22 3.76 -13.52
C SER A 148 -4.20 4.14 -12.44
N LEU A 149 -4.60 4.07 -11.16
CA LEU A 149 -3.70 4.30 -10.03
C LEU A 149 -2.58 3.26 -9.97
N LEU A 150 -2.86 2.00 -10.29
CA LEU A 150 -1.82 0.97 -10.35
C LEU A 150 -0.79 1.27 -11.44
N SER A 151 -1.26 1.78 -12.59
CA SER A 151 -0.38 2.21 -13.69
C SER A 151 0.49 3.41 -13.27
N ALA A 152 -0.11 4.40 -12.61
CA ALA A 152 0.61 5.54 -12.05
C ALA A 152 1.65 5.10 -11.00
N PHE A 153 1.29 4.16 -10.12
CA PHE A 153 2.21 3.59 -9.13
C PHE A 153 3.47 3.03 -9.79
N TYR A 154 3.34 2.24 -10.86
CA TYR A 154 4.49 1.67 -11.56
C TYR A 154 5.40 2.74 -12.18
N ILE A 155 4.82 3.81 -12.73
CA ILE A 155 5.61 4.90 -13.30
C ILE A 155 6.37 5.63 -12.18
N ILE A 156 5.66 6.04 -11.14
CA ILE A 156 6.23 6.83 -10.04
C ILE A 156 7.30 6.03 -9.29
N ILE A 157 7.07 4.73 -9.04
CA ILE A 157 8.04 3.94 -8.27
C ILE A 157 9.36 3.72 -9.03
N VAL A 158 9.31 3.59 -10.36
CA VAL A 158 10.54 3.48 -11.17
C VAL A 158 11.33 4.79 -11.08
N VAL A 159 10.65 5.93 -11.24
CA VAL A 159 11.30 7.25 -11.13
C VAL A 159 11.89 7.45 -9.73
N HIS A 160 11.12 7.14 -8.68
CA HIS A 160 11.55 7.25 -7.30
C HIS A 160 12.77 6.37 -6.98
N ILE A 161 12.83 5.14 -7.49
CA ILE A 161 14.00 4.26 -7.32
C ILE A 161 15.21 4.81 -8.07
N VAL A 162 15.04 5.26 -9.31
CA VAL A 162 16.16 5.78 -10.12
C VAL A 162 16.78 7.02 -9.46
N GLN A 163 15.95 7.97 -9.01
CA GLN A 163 16.44 9.16 -8.29
C GLN A 163 16.99 8.81 -6.90
N GLY A 164 16.45 7.81 -6.23
CA GLY A 164 16.97 7.35 -4.94
C GLY A 164 18.34 6.64 -5.04
N LEU A 165 18.77 6.28 -6.24
CA LEU A 165 20.07 5.64 -6.51
C LEU A 165 21.11 6.63 -7.09
N SER A 166 20.70 7.81 -7.56
CA SER A 166 21.58 8.87 -8.08
C SER A 166 22.06 9.79 -6.98
#